data_AF-A0A1J4NCH1-F1
#
_entry.id   AF-A0A1J4NCH1-F1
#
_cell.length_a   1.000
_cell.length_b   1.000
_cell.length_c   1.000
_cell.angle_alpha   90.00
_cell.angle_beta   90.00
_cell.angle_gamma   90.00
#
_symmetry.space_group_name_H-M   'P 1'
#
loop_
_entity.id
_entity.type
_entity.pdbx_description
1 polymer ?
#
loop_
_entity_poly.entity_id
_entity_poly.type
_entity_poly.pdbx_seq_one_letter_code
_entity_poly.pdbx_strand_id
1 'polypeptide(L)'
;MWTSATVITFVRTIAAVVLAASAAHQGSLKLLVIALVVYWAGDSLDGAVARWRDEETRIGGVLDIFSDRLCAAAFYVGLAFLQPDLSPAIFVYLAEFMVIDCFLSISYLAWPIKSPNYFYVIDRTLWRWNWSHPGKALNSGLFAILLLVTGWMWVGLVIATALLVMKCVSLARLLRIGLPVPR
;
A
#
# COMPACT_ATOMS: atom_id res chain seq x y z
N MET A 1 0.16 18.14 -13.85
CA MET A 1 0.35 17.78 -12.43
C MET A 1 -0.98 17.42 -11.79
N TRP A 2 -1.98 18.29 -11.87
CA TRP A 2 -3.33 17.99 -11.40
C TRP A 2 -4.17 17.31 -12.48
N THR A 3 -4.50 16.05 -12.26
CA THR A 3 -5.51 15.28 -12.99
C THR A 3 -6.69 15.00 -12.08
N SER A 4 -7.82 14.59 -12.67
CA SER A 4 -9.00 14.19 -11.89
C SER A 4 -8.66 13.08 -10.88
N ALA A 5 -7.82 12.12 -11.28
CA ALA A 5 -7.31 11.07 -10.41
C ALA A 5 -6.49 11.61 -9.22
N THR A 6 -5.52 12.50 -9.46
CA THR A 6 -4.71 13.05 -8.34
C THR A 6 -5.53 13.84 -7.33
N VAL A 7 -6.60 14.52 -7.76
CA VAL A 7 -7.53 15.21 -6.84
C VAL A 7 -8.25 14.19 -5.96
N ILE A 8 -8.72 13.08 -6.54
CA ILE A 8 -9.34 11.98 -5.78
C ILE A 8 -8.32 11.40 -4.79
N THR A 9 -7.07 11.17 -5.20
CA THR A 9 -5.97 10.70 -4.33
C THR A 9 -5.77 11.65 -3.14
N PHE A 10 -5.74 12.96 -3.34
CA PHE A 10 -5.61 13.93 -2.25
C PHE A 10 -6.82 13.91 -1.31
N VAL A 11 -8.03 13.96 -1.87
CA VAL A 11 -9.27 13.99 -1.08
C VAL A 11 -9.41 12.72 -0.25
N ARG A 12 -9.17 11.53 -0.84
CA ARG A 12 -9.22 10.27 -0.09
C ARG A 12 -8.18 10.22 1.02
N THR A 13 -6.98 10.76 0.78
CA THR A 13 -5.89 10.73 1.76
C THR A 13 -6.24 11.58 2.96
N ILE A 14 -6.69 12.81 2.74
CA ILE A 14 -7.12 13.72 3.80
C ILE A 14 -8.28 13.09 4.58
N ALA A 15 -9.31 12.59 3.89
CA ALA A 15 -10.47 11.99 4.53
C ALA A 15 -10.09 10.78 5.40
N ALA A 16 -9.30 9.84 4.86
CA ALA A 16 -8.87 8.65 5.59
C ALA A 16 -8.00 9.00 6.81
N VAL A 17 -7.05 9.93 6.67
CA VAL A 17 -6.17 10.34 7.77
C VAL A 17 -6.95 11.07 8.87
N VAL A 18 -7.86 11.98 8.50
CA VAL A 18 -8.71 12.68 9.48
C VAL A 18 -9.61 11.70 10.22
N LEU A 19 -10.19 10.72 9.52
CA LEU A 19 -10.99 9.67 10.16
C LEU A 19 -10.16 8.78 11.08
N ALA A 20 -8.96 8.39 10.67
CA ALA A 20 -8.05 7.58 11.50
C ALA A 20 -7.58 8.35 12.76
N ALA A 21 -7.24 9.64 12.62
CA ALA A 21 -6.89 10.50 13.75
C ALA A 21 -8.08 10.67 14.71
N SER A 22 -9.29 10.89 14.16
CA SER A 22 -10.52 10.98 14.94
C SER A 22 -10.83 9.66 15.66
N ALA A 23 -10.55 8.52 15.02
CA ALA A 23 -10.73 7.20 15.60
C ALA A 23 -9.79 6.97 16.79
N ALA A 24 -8.52 7.34 16.65
CA ALA A 24 -7.54 7.27 17.74
C ALA A 24 -7.95 8.18 18.90
N HIS A 25 -8.38 9.42 18.63
CA HIS A 25 -8.85 10.36 19.65
C HIS A 25 -10.08 9.84 20.41
N GLN A 26 -11.02 9.21 19.72
CA GLN A 26 -12.28 8.72 20.31
C GLN A 26 -12.21 7.29 20.85
N GLY A 27 -11.09 6.58 20.65
CA GLY A 27 -11.00 5.16 21.00
C GLY A 27 -11.86 4.24 20.11
N SER A 28 -12.22 4.67 18.89
CA SER A 28 -13.28 4.02 18.09
C SER A 28 -12.74 3.14 16.98
N LEU A 29 -12.75 1.82 17.19
CA LEU A 29 -12.40 0.84 16.16
C LEU A 29 -13.32 0.94 14.93
N LYS A 30 -14.61 1.22 15.13
CA LYS A 30 -15.56 1.37 14.02
C LYS A 30 -15.16 2.53 13.11
N LEU A 31 -14.75 3.67 13.68
CA LEU A 31 -14.32 4.82 12.91
C LEU A 31 -13.01 4.55 12.17
N LEU A 32 -12.12 3.76 12.77
CA LEU A 32 -10.88 3.31 12.13
C LEU A 32 -11.16 2.39 10.93
N VAL A 33 -12.13 1.48 11.05
CA VAL A 33 -12.58 0.64 9.93
C VAL A 33 -13.22 1.47 8.82
N ILE A 34 -14.00 2.51 9.16
CA ILE A 34 -14.53 3.46 8.17
C ILE A 34 -13.39 4.18 7.45
N ALA A 35 -12.34 4.60 8.16
CA ALA A 35 -11.15 5.19 7.54
C ALA A 35 -10.49 4.25 6.53
N LEU A 36 -10.37 2.96 6.87
CA LEU A 36 -9.85 1.92 5.97
C LEU A 36 -10.71 1.77 4.70
N VAL A 37 -12.04 1.75 4.85
CA VAL A 37 -12.97 1.64 3.72
C VAL A 37 -12.88 2.86 2.82
N VAL A 38 -12.82 4.08 3.40
CA VAL A 38 -12.65 5.33 2.63
C VAL A 38 -11.35 5.32 1.85
N TYR A 39 -10.26 4.86 2.48
CA TYR A 39 -8.98 4.67 1.81
C TYR A 39 -9.10 3.72 0.61
N TRP A 40 -9.55 2.48 0.82
CA TRP A 40 -9.60 1.47 -0.25
C TRP A 40 -10.55 1.83 -1.39
N ALA A 41 -11.73 2.38 -1.06
CA ALA A 41 -12.68 2.81 -2.05
C ALA A 41 -12.12 3.98 -2.88
N GLY A 42 -11.46 4.93 -2.22
CA GLY A 42 -10.81 6.05 -2.90
C GLY A 42 -9.67 5.61 -3.83
N ASP A 43 -8.80 4.71 -3.36
CA ASP A 43 -7.66 4.15 -4.13
C ASP A 43 -8.14 3.33 -5.34
N SER A 44 -9.24 2.60 -5.18
CA SER A 44 -9.84 1.92 -6.33
C SER A 44 -10.41 2.92 -7.35
N LEU A 45 -10.97 4.04 -6.87
CA LEU A 45 -11.62 5.06 -7.68
C LEU A 45 -10.61 5.92 -8.46
N ASP A 46 -9.54 6.41 -7.84
CA ASP A 46 -8.56 7.25 -8.55
C ASP A 46 -7.87 6.48 -9.68
N GLY A 47 -7.51 5.22 -9.46
CA GLY A 47 -6.92 4.35 -10.47
C GLY A 47 -7.92 4.05 -11.59
N ALA A 48 -9.19 3.83 -11.28
CA ALA A 48 -10.23 3.61 -12.30
C ALA A 48 -10.45 4.87 -13.16
N VAL A 49 -10.52 6.05 -12.53
CA VAL A 49 -10.68 7.33 -13.21
C VAL A 49 -9.47 7.65 -14.09
N ALA A 50 -8.25 7.42 -13.58
CA ALA A 50 -7.02 7.63 -14.34
C ALA A 50 -6.99 6.81 -15.64
N ARG A 51 -7.36 5.52 -15.56
CA ARG A 51 -7.42 4.63 -16.73
C ARG A 51 -8.56 4.99 -17.67
N TRP A 52 -9.73 5.32 -17.13
CA TRP A 52 -10.89 5.67 -17.94
C TRP A 52 -10.68 6.96 -18.74
N ARG A 53 -9.95 7.93 -18.18
CA ARG A 53 -9.65 9.22 -18.82
C ARG A 53 -8.30 9.28 -19.54
N ASP A 54 -7.53 8.19 -19.56
CA ASP A 54 -6.13 8.14 -20.03
C ASP A 54 -5.25 9.24 -19.40
N GLU A 55 -5.50 9.54 -18.13
CA GLU A 55 -4.81 10.57 -17.34
C GLU A 55 -3.71 9.96 -16.44
N GLU A 56 -3.28 8.72 -16.71
CA GLU A 56 -2.19 8.07 -15.96
C GLU A 56 -0.85 8.81 -16.18
N THR A 57 -0.27 9.31 -15.09
CA THR A 57 1.03 9.99 -15.09
C THR A 57 1.97 9.36 -14.08
N ARG A 58 3.29 9.44 -14.34
CA ARG A 58 4.32 8.96 -13.41
C ARG A 58 4.28 9.70 -12.07
N ILE A 59 4.09 11.02 -12.10
CA ILE A 59 3.95 11.83 -10.88
C ILE A 59 2.70 11.42 -10.10
N GLY A 60 1.57 11.20 -10.81
CA GLY A 60 0.35 10.71 -10.19
C GLY A 60 0.55 9.36 -9.51
N GLY A 61 1.21 8.41 -10.18
CA GLY A 61 1.51 7.10 -9.57
C GLY A 61 2.46 7.17 -8.37
N VAL A 62 3.40 8.11 -8.34
CA VAL A 62 4.25 8.34 -7.15
C VAL A 62 3.43 8.91 -6.00
N LEU A 63 2.61 9.92 -6.27
CA LEU A 63 1.73 10.52 -5.26
C LEU A 63 0.79 9.48 -4.66
N ASP A 64 0.18 8.65 -5.50
CA ASP A 64 -0.68 7.53 -5.14
C ASP A 64 0.00 6.58 -4.15
N ILE A 65 1.21 6.11 -4.48
CA ILE A 65 2.01 5.25 -3.61
C ILE A 65 2.26 5.88 -2.24
N PHE A 66 2.66 7.16 -2.19
CA PHE A 66 2.93 7.83 -0.92
C PHE A 66 1.65 8.04 -0.10
N SER A 67 0.55 8.38 -0.75
CA SER A 67 -0.78 8.50 -0.16
C SER A 67 -1.25 7.19 0.46
N ASP A 68 -1.02 6.06 -0.23
CA ASP A 68 -1.33 4.72 0.28
C ASP A 68 -0.51 4.38 1.52
N ARG A 69 0.79 4.71 1.51
CA ARG A 69 1.66 4.51 2.67
C ARG A 69 1.16 5.30 3.87
N LEU A 70 0.79 6.57 3.68
CA LEU A 70 0.27 7.40 4.75
C LEU A 70 -1.07 6.88 5.28
N CYS A 71 -2.02 6.51 4.40
CA CYS A 71 -3.32 5.98 4.80
C CYS A 71 -3.18 4.65 5.56
N ALA A 72 -2.35 3.73 5.05
CA ALA A 72 -2.07 2.47 5.70
C ALA A 72 -1.39 2.69 7.06
N ALA A 73 -0.38 3.56 7.14
CA ALA A 73 0.28 3.88 8.40
C ALA A 73 -0.69 4.47 9.42
N ALA A 74 -1.54 5.43 9.01
CA ALA A 74 -2.56 6.02 9.89
C ALA A 74 -3.52 4.96 10.43
N PHE A 75 -3.98 4.03 9.57
CA PHE A 75 -4.82 2.92 9.98
C PHE A 75 -4.11 1.98 10.96
N TYR A 76 -2.93 1.46 10.60
CA TYR A 76 -2.24 0.45 11.37
C TYR A 76 -1.67 0.98 12.69
N VAL A 77 -1.14 2.21 12.71
CA VAL A 77 -0.73 2.86 13.97
C VAL A 77 -1.95 3.13 14.84
N GLY A 78 -3.06 3.59 14.25
CA GLY A 78 -4.33 3.71 14.98
C GLY A 78 -4.79 2.37 15.56
N LEU A 79 -4.65 1.28 14.81
CA LEU A 79 -5.02 -0.07 15.26
C LEU A 79 -4.12 -0.54 16.40
N ALA A 80 -2.80 -0.34 16.29
CA ALA A 80 -1.85 -0.66 17.36
C ALA A 80 -2.13 0.17 18.63
N PHE A 81 -2.58 1.42 18.48
CA PHE A 81 -2.99 2.26 19.61
C PHE A 81 -4.26 1.73 20.29
N LEU A 82 -5.26 1.30 19.52
CA LEU A 82 -6.52 0.77 20.06
C LEU A 82 -6.40 -0.68 20.57
N GLN A 83 -5.49 -1.47 19.99
CA GLN A 83 -5.25 -2.87 20.30
C GLN A 83 -3.75 -3.15 20.41
N PRO A 84 -3.11 -2.77 21.54
CA PRO A 84 -1.66 -2.85 21.71
C PRO A 84 -1.07 -4.25 21.54
N ASP A 85 -1.83 -5.29 21.87
CA ASP A 85 -1.42 -6.69 21.70
C ASP A 85 -1.09 -7.05 20.24
N LEU A 86 -1.67 -6.32 19.27
CA LEU A 86 -1.43 -6.51 17.84
C LEU A 86 -0.17 -5.80 17.33
N SER A 87 0.46 -4.96 18.16
CA SER A 87 1.57 -4.09 17.75
C SER A 87 2.74 -4.84 17.10
N PRO A 88 3.23 -5.99 17.61
CA PRO A 88 4.39 -6.65 17.01
C PRO A 88 4.21 -7.00 15.51
N ALA A 89 3.12 -7.67 15.16
CA ALA A 89 2.75 -7.97 13.78
C ALA A 89 2.55 -6.70 12.96
N ILE A 90 1.87 -5.70 13.52
CA ILE A 90 1.61 -4.42 12.85
C ILE A 90 2.93 -3.73 12.46
N PHE A 91 3.88 -3.63 13.39
CA PHE A 91 5.15 -2.94 13.12
C PHE A 91 6.06 -3.74 12.18
N VAL A 92 6.02 -5.08 12.19
CA VAL A 92 6.70 -5.90 11.18
C VAL A 92 6.12 -5.63 9.79
N TYR A 93 4.80 -5.60 9.66
CA TYR A 93 4.14 -5.28 8.40
C TYR A 93 4.44 -3.84 7.97
N LEU A 94 4.39 -2.85 8.87
CA LEU A 94 4.70 -1.47 8.54
C LEU A 94 6.16 -1.31 8.08
N ALA A 95 7.12 -1.98 8.71
CA ALA A 95 8.51 -1.93 8.26
C ALA A 95 8.67 -2.48 6.83
N GLU A 96 8.00 -3.59 6.53
CA GLU A 96 7.94 -4.16 5.18
C GLU A 96 7.28 -3.21 4.17
N PHE A 97 6.06 -2.76 4.46
CA PHE A 97 5.20 -2.01 3.57
C PHE A 97 5.74 -0.59 3.30
N MET A 98 6.25 0.08 4.34
CA MET A 98 6.71 1.47 4.26
C MET A 98 8.09 1.60 3.64
N VAL A 99 8.95 0.58 3.78
CA VAL A 99 10.34 0.66 3.35
C VAL A 99 10.57 -0.19 2.10
N ILE A 100 10.42 -1.51 2.24
CA ILE A 100 10.82 -2.45 1.18
C ILE A 100 9.80 -2.41 0.04
N ASP A 101 8.51 -2.53 0.35
CA ASP A 101 7.46 -2.48 -0.66
C ASP A 101 7.35 -1.08 -1.29
N CYS A 102 7.59 -0.03 -0.52
CA CYS A 102 7.65 1.33 -1.04
C CYS A 102 8.79 1.47 -2.07
N PHE A 103 10.01 1.06 -1.72
CA PHE A 103 11.15 1.09 -2.64
C PHE A 103 10.90 0.26 -3.90
N LEU A 104 10.37 -0.96 -3.75
CA LEU A 104 9.96 -1.80 -4.87
C LEU A 104 8.93 -1.08 -5.74
N SER A 105 7.92 -0.46 -5.14
CA SER A 105 6.83 0.20 -5.85
C SER A 105 7.25 1.49 -6.54
N ILE A 106 8.29 2.20 -6.10
CA ILE A 106 8.82 3.37 -6.82
C ILE A 106 9.90 3.00 -7.85
N SER A 107 10.46 1.79 -7.77
CA SER A 107 11.54 1.34 -8.66
C SER A 107 11.15 1.35 -10.14
N TYR A 108 9.86 1.26 -10.47
CA TYR A 108 9.37 1.38 -11.85
C TYR A 108 9.82 2.66 -12.55
N LEU A 109 10.14 3.72 -11.79
CA LEU A 109 10.64 4.99 -12.31
C LEU A 109 11.99 4.86 -13.01
N ALA A 110 12.75 3.79 -12.78
CA ALA A 110 13.97 3.56 -13.54
C ALA A 110 13.67 3.21 -15.01
N TRP A 111 12.47 2.72 -15.33
CA TRP A 111 12.06 2.36 -16.69
C TRP A 111 11.05 3.35 -17.27
N PRO A 112 10.89 3.40 -18.62
CA PRO A 112 9.92 4.28 -19.28
C PRO A 112 8.48 3.72 -19.20
N ILE A 113 8.03 3.38 -17.99
CA ILE A 113 6.66 2.91 -17.72
C ILE A 113 5.92 3.89 -16.80
N LYS A 114 4.60 3.97 -16.96
CA LYS A 114 3.76 4.97 -16.26
C LYS A 114 3.53 4.64 -14.78
N SER A 115 3.45 3.35 -14.43
CA SER A 115 3.14 2.88 -13.08
C SER A 115 3.58 1.42 -12.87
N PRO A 116 3.61 0.90 -11.63
CA PRO A 116 3.93 -0.49 -11.33
C PRO A 116 2.98 -1.51 -12.00
N ASN A 117 1.78 -1.09 -12.39
CA ASN A 117 0.82 -1.94 -13.11
C ASN A 117 1.39 -2.45 -14.44
N TYR A 118 2.31 -1.70 -15.05
CA TYR A 118 2.95 -2.02 -16.32
C TYR A 118 4.29 -2.76 -16.17
N PHE A 119 4.68 -3.13 -14.94
CA PHE A 119 5.96 -3.78 -14.68
C PHE A 119 6.09 -5.17 -15.34
N TYR A 120 4.99 -5.76 -15.79
CA TYR A 120 4.99 -7.01 -16.55
C TYR A 120 5.81 -6.96 -17.84
N VAL A 121 6.09 -5.76 -18.38
CA VAL A 121 6.96 -5.56 -19.55
C VAL A 121 8.44 -5.75 -19.20
N ILE A 122 8.83 -5.50 -17.94
CA ILE A 122 10.21 -5.64 -17.45
C ILE A 122 10.41 -7.05 -16.86
N ASP A 123 9.58 -7.42 -15.89
CA ASP A 123 9.60 -8.76 -15.29
C ASP A 123 8.19 -9.20 -14.88
N ARG A 124 7.67 -10.21 -15.59
CA ARG A 124 6.32 -10.77 -15.35
C ARG A 124 6.19 -11.46 -13.99
N THR A 125 7.26 -12.02 -13.45
CA THR A 125 7.21 -12.75 -12.18
C THR A 125 7.12 -11.77 -11.02
N LEU A 126 7.97 -10.74 -11.02
CA LEU A 126 7.94 -9.67 -10.03
C LEU A 126 6.60 -8.94 -10.05
N TRP A 127 6.06 -8.69 -11.26
CA TRP A 127 4.73 -8.14 -11.43
C TRP A 127 3.63 -9.05 -10.86
N ARG A 128 3.66 -10.36 -11.12
CA ARG A 128 2.67 -11.30 -10.59
C ARG A 128 2.63 -11.28 -9.06
N TRP A 129 3.79 -11.29 -8.41
CA TRP A 129 3.88 -11.33 -6.94
C TRP A 129 3.45 -10.02 -6.26
N ASN A 130 3.68 -8.87 -6.91
CA ASN A 130 3.52 -7.58 -6.25
C ASN A 130 2.33 -6.76 -6.76
N TRP A 131 2.16 -6.66 -8.08
CA TRP A 131 1.29 -5.65 -8.70
C TRP A 131 0.15 -6.21 -9.56
N SER A 132 0.08 -7.53 -9.74
CA SER A 132 -1.11 -8.17 -10.30
C SER A 132 -2.33 -7.97 -9.39
N HIS A 133 -3.55 -8.05 -9.92
CA HIS A 133 -4.77 -7.98 -9.10
C HIS A 133 -4.75 -8.89 -7.86
N PRO A 134 -4.44 -10.20 -7.97
CA PRO A 134 -4.35 -11.06 -6.80
C PRO A 134 -3.15 -10.69 -5.91
N GLY A 135 -2.00 -10.31 -6.50
CA GLY A 135 -0.82 -9.88 -5.73
C GLY A 135 -1.11 -8.66 -4.86
N LYS A 136 -1.79 -7.65 -5.41
CA LYS A 136 -2.21 -6.46 -4.66
C LYS A 136 -3.15 -6.81 -3.52
N ALA A 137 -4.19 -7.60 -3.80
CA ALA A 137 -5.15 -8.01 -2.77
C ALA A 137 -4.49 -8.75 -1.60
N LEU A 138 -3.54 -9.64 -1.89
CA LEU A 138 -2.79 -10.38 -0.87
C LEU A 138 -1.82 -9.49 -0.09
N ASN A 139 -1.16 -8.53 -0.76
CA ASN A 139 -0.17 -7.68 -0.11
C ASN A 139 -0.78 -6.57 0.75
N SER A 140 -1.90 -5.96 0.32
CA SER A 140 -2.47 -4.80 1.02
C SER A 140 -3.72 -5.13 1.85
N GLY A 141 -4.58 -6.03 1.35
CA GLY A 141 -5.89 -6.30 1.95
C GLY A 141 -5.89 -7.45 2.95
N LEU A 142 -5.18 -8.54 2.64
CA LEU A 142 -5.23 -9.77 3.43
C LEU A 142 -4.82 -9.54 4.89
N PHE A 143 -3.73 -8.82 5.12
CA PHE A 143 -3.22 -8.57 6.46
C PHE A 143 -4.21 -7.75 7.32
N ALA A 144 -4.76 -6.66 6.77
CA ALA A 144 -5.77 -5.84 7.44
C ALA A 144 -7.02 -6.66 7.81
N ILE A 145 -7.58 -7.40 6.85
CA ILE A 145 -8.81 -8.19 7.06
C ILE A 145 -8.57 -9.26 8.11
N LEU A 146 -7.46 -10.01 8.02
CA LEU A 146 -7.17 -11.08 8.96
C LEU A 146 -6.95 -10.55 10.37
N LEU A 147 -6.24 -9.44 10.54
CA LEU A 147 -6.10 -8.81 11.86
C LEU A 147 -7.45 -8.38 12.44
N LEU A 148 -8.29 -7.72 11.63
CA LEU A 148 -9.60 -7.24 12.07
C LEU A 148 -10.58 -8.37 12.42
N VAL A 149 -10.54 -9.49 11.68
CA VAL A 149 -11.45 -10.63 11.88
C VAL A 149 -10.98 -11.55 12.99
N THR A 150 -9.68 -11.86 13.03
CA THR A 150 -9.15 -12.86 13.98
C THR A 150 -8.72 -12.26 15.31
N GLY A 151 -8.25 -11.01 15.32
CA GLY A 151 -7.61 -10.40 16.48
C GLY A 151 -6.39 -11.17 17.00
N TRP A 152 -5.82 -12.08 16.19
CA TRP A 152 -4.83 -13.03 16.69
C TRP A 152 -3.42 -12.60 16.31
N MET A 153 -2.67 -12.14 17.31
CA MET A 153 -1.30 -11.66 17.15
C MET A 153 -0.41 -12.63 16.38
N TRP A 154 -0.28 -13.87 16.84
CA TRP A 154 0.67 -14.83 16.25
C TRP A 154 0.39 -15.12 14.78
N VAL A 155 -0.89 -15.23 14.39
CA VAL A 155 -1.28 -15.40 12.98
C VAL A 155 -0.89 -14.16 12.18
N GLY A 156 -1.19 -12.97 12.70
CA GLY A 156 -0.76 -11.72 12.10
C GLY A 156 0.76 -11.65 11.91
N LEU A 157 1.53 -12.04 12.93
CA LEU A 157 2.98 -11.99 12.90
C LEU A 157 3.56 -12.93 11.84
N VAL A 158 3.07 -14.17 11.78
CA VAL A 158 3.49 -15.15 10.76
C VAL A 158 3.23 -14.60 9.35
N ILE A 159 2.08 -13.98 9.13
CA ILE A 159 1.72 -13.40 7.83
C ILE A 159 2.58 -12.18 7.50
N ALA A 160 2.77 -11.27 8.46
CA ALA A 160 3.62 -10.09 8.29
C ALA A 160 5.06 -10.48 7.97
N THR A 161 5.61 -11.49 8.66
CA THR A 161 6.94 -12.03 8.38
C THR A 161 7.00 -12.72 7.02
N ALA A 162 5.98 -13.48 6.63
CA ALA A 162 5.92 -14.11 5.32
C ALA A 162 5.89 -13.07 4.18
N LEU A 163 5.13 -11.99 4.34
CA LEU A 163 5.11 -10.86 3.41
C LEU A 163 6.48 -10.19 3.34
N LEU A 164 7.12 -9.92 4.50
CA LEU A 164 8.47 -9.38 4.57
C LEU A 164 9.49 -10.23 3.81
N VAL A 165 9.49 -11.55 4.03
CA VAL A 165 10.37 -12.47 3.29
C VAL A 165 10.09 -12.39 1.80
N MET A 166 8.81 -12.38 1.40
CA MET A 166 8.42 -12.26 -0.01
C MET A 166 8.92 -10.94 -0.63
N LYS A 167 8.86 -9.81 0.09
CA LYS A 167 9.41 -8.54 -0.38
C LYS A 167 10.92 -8.53 -0.46
N CYS A 168 11.61 -9.15 0.50
CA CYS A 168 13.06 -9.31 0.43
C CYS A 168 13.48 -10.14 -0.80
N VAL A 169 12.74 -11.21 -1.10
CA VAL A 169 12.96 -12.02 -2.32
C VAL A 169 12.67 -11.21 -3.58
N SER A 170 11.59 -10.43 -3.59
CA SER A 170 11.25 -9.51 -4.69
C SER A 170 12.33 -8.46 -4.90
N LEU A 171 12.88 -7.90 -3.82
CA LEU A 171 13.97 -6.92 -3.85
C LEU A 171 15.27 -7.55 -4.38
N ALA A 172 15.64 -8.73 -3.89
CA ALA A 172 16.81 -9.45 -4.39
C ALA A 172 16.68 -9.73 -5.89
N ARG A 173 15.48 -10.07 -6.38
CA ARG A 173 15.21 -10.23 -7.81
C ARG A 173 15.37 -8.91 -8.58
N LEU A 174 14.80 -7.82 -8.08
CA LEU A 174 14.95 -6.48 -8.68
C LEU A 174 16.43 -6.08 -8.80
N LEU A 175 17.22 -6.30 -7.75
CA LEU A 175 18.65 -5.99 -7.75
C LEU A 175 19.44 -6.83 -8.77
N ARG A 176 19.01 -8.08 -9.04
CA ARG A 176 19.60 -8.91 -10.09
C ARG A 176 19.21 -8.46 -11.50
N ILE A 177 18.01 -7.92 -11.69
CA ILE A 177 17.60 -7.28 -12.96
C ILE A 177 18.45 -6.04 -13.22
N GLY A 178 18.81 -5.33 -12.15
CA GLY A 178 19.58 -4.08 -12.20
C GLY A 178 18.68 -2.89 -12.47
N LEU A 179 18.96 -1.78 -11.80
CA LEU A 179 18.29 -0.51 -12.08
C LEU A 179 19.05 0.20 -13.22
N PRO A 180 18.40 0.58 -14.32
CA PRO A 180 19.01 1.44 -15.33
C PRO A 180 19.17 2.85 -14.74
N VAL A 181 20.24 3.05 -13.97
CA VAL A 181 20.62 4.38 -13.45
C VAL A 181 21.43 5.08 -14.53
N PRO A 182 21.14 6.35 -14.87
CA PRO A 182 22.05 7.15 -15.70
C PRO A 182 23.43 7.15 -15.03
N ARG A 183 24.47 6.74 -15.76
CA ARG A 183 25.86 6.89 -15.32
C ARG A 183 26.28 8.35 -15.42
#